data_AF-A4NZY6-F1
#
_entry.id   AF-A4NZY6-F1
#
_cell.length_a   1.000
_cell.length_b   1.000
_cell.length_c   1.000
_cell.angle_alpha   90.00
_cell.angle_beta   90.00
_cell.angle_gamma   90.00
#
_symmetry.space_group_name_H-M   'P 1'
#
loop_
_entity.id
_entity.type
_entity.pdbx_description
1 polymer ?
#
loop_
_entity_poly.entity_id
_entity_poly.type
_entity_poly.pdbx_seq_one_letter_code
_entity_poly.pdbx_strand_id
1 'polypeptide(L)'
;MALLLTLMEDEWPERCIVFANTKHRCEEIWGYLAADGHRVGLLTGDVAQKKRLSLLKQFTDGDLDILVATDVAARGLHISDVTHVFNYDLPDDREDYVHRIGRTGRAGESGVSISFACEEYAMNLPAIEEYIGHSIPVSQYETEALLELPKPYRLKRAVPPQGHTRHRSYHTK
;
A
#
# COMPACT_ATOMS: atom_id res chain seq x y z
N MET A 1 -5.68 6.37 8.51
CA MET A 1 -6.45 6.63 7.27
C MET A 1 -6.68 8.12 7.08
N ALA A 2 -7.34 8.82 8.01
CA ALA A 2 -7.59 10.27 7.87
C ALA A 2 -6.32 11.09 7.58
N LEU A 3 -5.22 10.79 8.28
CA LEU A 3 -3.91 11.39 8.01
C LEU A 3 -3.40 11.13 6.58
N LEU A 4 -3.60 9.92 6.02
CA LEU A 4 -3.16 9.62 4.65
C LEU A 4 -3.88 10.50 3.64
N LEU A 5 -5.21 10.54 3.71
CA LEU A 5 -6.02 11.35 2.80
C LEU A 5 -5.70 12.84 2.95
N THR A 6 -5.56 13.32 4.19
CA THR A 6 -5.21 14.72 4.46
C THR A 6 -3.87 15.07 3.81
N LEU A 7 -2.83 14.25 4.00
CA LEU A 7 -1.52 14.49 3.40
C LEU A 7 -1.52 14.32 1.87
N MET A 8 -2.37 13.46 1.31
CA MET A 8 -2.52 13.36 -0.14
C MET A 8 -3.15 14.60 -0.75
N GLU A 9 -4.10 15.22 -0.06
CA GLU A 9 -4.69 16.50 -0.48
C GLU A 9 -3.70 17.67 -0.32
N ASP A 10 -2.89 17.67 0.75
CA ASP A 10 -1.89 18.72 1.00
C ASP A 10 -0.70 18.65 0.03
N GLU A 11 -0.15 17.45 -0.19
CA GLU A 11 1.02 17.23 -1.07
C GLU A 11 0.65 17.18 -2.56
N TRP A 12 -0.61 16.84 -2.87
CA TRP A 12 -1.16 16.69 -4.23
C TRP A 12 -0.25 15.90 -5.19
N PRO A 13 0.05 14.63 -4.90
CA PRO A 13 1.03 13.85 -5.65
C PRO A 13 0.55 13.55 -7.08
N GLU A 14 1.40 13.77 -8.10
CA GLU A 14 1.07 13.39 -9.49
C GLU A 14 0.95 11.88 -9.67
N ARG A 15 1.87 11.14 -9.05
CA ARG A 15 1.86 9.68 -8.96
C ARG A 15 2.47 9.23 -7.65
N CYS A 16 1.80 8.30 -6.96
CA CYS A 16 2.31 7.78 -5.70
C CYS A 16 2.11 6.28 -5.51
N ILE A 17 2.90 5.74 -4.59
CA ILE A 17 2.74 4.37 -4.09
C ILE A 17 2.57 4.38 -2.58
N VAL A 18 1.58 3.65 -2.08
CA VAL A 18 1.32 3.45 -0.66
C VAL A 18 1.68 2.02 -0.30
N PHE A 19 2.67 1.87 0.56
CA PHE A 19 3.11 0.58 1.07
C PHE A 19 2.48 0.26 2.42
N ALA A 20 1.98 -0.97 2.57
CA ALA A 20 1.53 -1.53 3.83
C ALA A 20 2.02 -2.97 3.97
N ASN A 21 2.22 -3.44 5.21
CA ASN A 21 2.89 -4.71 5.47
C ASN A 21 2.00 -5.91 5.12
N THR A 22 0.67 -5.75 5.28
CA THR A 22 -0.27 -6.83 5.06
C THR A 22 -1.20 -6.58 3.87
N LYS A 23 -1.60 -7.66 3.22
CA LYS A 23 -2.65 -7.64 2.19
C LYS A 23 -3.93 -6.99 2.72
N HIS A 24 -4.35 -7.34 3.94
CA HIS A 24 -5.59 -6.84 4.50
C HIS A 24 -5.56 -5.33 4.68
N ARG A 25 -4.43 -4.78 5.16
CA ARG A 25 -4.24 -3.34 5.26
C ARG A 25 -4.25 -2.68 3.89
N CYS A 26 -3.63 -3.29 2.88
CA CYS A 26 -3.71 -2.80 1.50
C CYS A 26 -5.16 -2.77 0.97
N GLU A 27 -5.95 -3.82 1.21
CA GLU A 27 -7.37 -3.87 0.82
C GLU A 27 -8.19 -2.74 1.49
N GLU A 28 -7.93 -2.47 2.77
CA GLU A 28 -8.57 -1.38 3.51
C GLU A 28 -8.18 -0.01 2.95
N ILE A 29 -6.88 0.24 2.75
CA ILE A 29 -6.38 1.51 2.21
C ILE A 29 -6.99 1.78 0.84
N TRP A 30 -6.92 0.79 -0.05
CA TRP A 30 -7.55 0.85 -1.36
C TRP A 30 -9.05 1.17 -1.25
N GLY A 31 -9.75 0.56 -0.30
CA GLY A 31 -11.19 0.75 -0.10
C GLY A 31 -11.58 2.19 0.25
N TYR A 32 -10.78 2.87 1.07
CA TYR A 32 -10.99 4.29 1.39
C TYR A 32 -10.63 5.18 0.21
N LEU A 33 -9.44 5.00 -0.38
CA LEU A 33 -8.99 5.83 -1.52
C LEU A 33 -9.94 5.73 -2.72
N ALA A 34 -10.46 4.53 -3.01
CA ALA A 34 -11.42 4.32 -4.07
C ALA A 34 -12.81 4.91 -3.74
N ALA A 35 -13.20 4.90 -2.47
CA ALA A 35 -14.46 5.51 -2.03
C ALA A 35 -14.40 7.04 -2.07
N ASP A 36 -13.21 7.62 -1.90
CA ASP A 36 -12.94 9.05 -2.02
C ASP A 36 -12.87 9.53 -3.48
N GLY A 37 -12.75 8.59 -4.43
CA GLY A 37 -12.77 8.86 -5.86
C GLY A 37 -11.40 8.86 -6.55
N HIS A 38 -10.32 8.51 -5.84
CA HIS A 38 -9.01 8.41 -6.44
C HIS A 38 -8.89 7.25 -7.45
N ARG A 39 -8.06 7.44 -8.49
CA ARG A 39 -7.71 6.42 -9.47
C ARG A 39 -6.65 5.48 -8.88
N VAL A 40 -7.11 4.51 -8.09
CA VAL A 40 -6.24 3.66 -7.28
C VAL A 40 -6.25 2.18 -7.70
N GLY A 41 -5.07 1.62 -7.88
CA GLY A 41 -4.83 0.19 -8.10
C GLY A 41 -4.43 -0.54 -6.82
N LEU A 42 -4.81 -1.82 -6.70
CA LEU A 42 -4.40 -2.70 -5.60
C LEU A 42 -3.46 -3.79 -6.10
N LEU A 43 -2.25 -3.84 -5.56
CA LEU A 43 -1.19 -4.77 -5.94
C LEU A 43 -0.73 -5.60 -4.74
N THR A 44 -1.41 -6.73 -4.51
CA THR A 44 -1.11 -7.68 -3.42
C THR A 44 -0.63 -9.02 -3.96
N GLY A 45 -0.07 -9.87 -3.10
CA GLY A 45 0.58 -11.12 -3.52
C GLY A 45 -0.34 -12.15 -4.18
N ASP A 46 -1.65 -12.03 -3.99
CA ASP A 46 -2.68 -12.88 -4.60
C ASP A 46 -3.23 -12.33 -5.93
N VAL A 47 -2.77 -11.16 -6.36
CA VAL A 47 -3.10 -10.63 -7.69
C VAL A 47 -2.37 -11.46 -8.74
N ALA A 48 -3.13 -12.12 -9.62
CA ALA A 48 -2.56 -12.92 -10.70
C ALA A 48 -1.60 -12.09 -11.58
N GLN A 49 -0.50 -12.70 -12.02
CA GLN A 49 0.59 -12.01 -12.74
C GLN A 49 0.11 -11.18 -13.94
N LYS A 50 -0.83 -11.71 -14.74
CA LYS A 50 -1.43 -10.97 -15.87
C LYS A 50 -2.12 -9.67 -15.41
N LYS A 51 -2.83 -9.71 -14.29
CA LYS A 51 -3.48 -8.53 -13.71
C LYS A 51 -2.46 -7.57 -13.11
N ARG A 52 -1.38 -8.06 -12.49
CA ARG A 52 -0.26 -7.23 -12.01
C ARG A 52 0.32 -6.39 -13.15
N LEU A 53 0.65 -7.02 -14.28
CA LEU A 53 1.19 -6.33 -15.46
C LEU A 53 0.21 -5.30 -16.03
N SER A 54 -1.09 -5.61 -16.05
CA SER A 54 -2.13 -4.66 -16.49
C SER A 54 -2.25 -3.44 -15.58
N LEU A 55 -2.22 -3.64 -14.25
CA LEU A 55 -2.26 -2.54 -13.28
C LEU A 55 -1.02 -1.64 -13.39
N LEU A 56 0.15 -2.25 -13.55
CA LEU A 56 1.40 -1.49 -13.77
C LEU A 56 1.33 -0.68 -15.05
N LYS A 57 0.83 -1.25 -16.15
CA LYS A 57 0.67 -0.52 -17.40
C LYS A 57 -0.26 0.68 -17.22
N GLN A 58 -1.43 0.49 -16.62
CA GLN A 58 -2.37 1.58 -16.32
C GLN A 58 -1.74 2.67 -15.46
N PHE A 59 -0.95 2.29 -14.46
CA PHE A 59 -0.22 3.24 -13.62
C PHE A 59 0.87 4.02 -14.39
N THR A 60 1.64 3.33 -15.24
CA THR A 60 2.66 3.97 -16.09
C THR A 60 2.03 4.90 -17.13
N ASP A 61 0.89 4.50 -17.72
CA ASP A 61 0.17 5.28 -18.73
C ASP A 61 -0.60 6.48 -18.12
N GLY A 62 -0.74 6.55 -16.80
CA GLY A 62 -1.45 7.63 -16.10
C GLY A 62 -2.97 7.41 -15.98
N ASP A 63 -3.45 6.20 -16.23
CA ASP A 63 -4.85 5.79 -15.97
C ASP A 63 -5.10 5.58 -14.47
N LEU A 64 -4.05 5.23 -13.72
CA LEU A 64 -4.03 5.16 -12.25
C LEU A 64 -2.97 6.11 -11.72
N ASP A 65 -3.32 6.86 -10.68
CA ASP A 65 -2.42 7.80 -9.99
C ASP A 65 -1.78 7.18 -8.75
N ILE A 66 -2.44 6.16 -8.19
CA ILE A 66 -2.06 5.56 -6.91
C ILE A 66 -1.97 4.06 -7.05
N LEU A 67 -0.88 3.47 -6.54
CA LEU A 67 -0.81 2.04 -6.26
C LEU A 67 -0.75 1.80 -4.75
N VAL A 68 -1.56 0.87 -4.26
CA VAL A 68 -1.43 0.34 -2.89
C VAL A 68 -0.83 -1.05 -2.98
N ALA A 69 0.28 -1.29 -2.28
CA ALA A 69 1.05 -2.52 -2.44
C ALA A 69 1.69 -3.06 -1.15
N THR A 70 1.95 -4.36 -1.13
CA THR A 70 2.89 -4.98 -0.19
C THR A 70 4.28 -5.12 -0.83
N ASP A 71 5.34 -5.25 -0.03
CA ASP A 71 6.71 -5.42 -0.54
C ASP A 71 6.84 -6.63 -1.46
N VAL A 72 6.30 -7.77 -1.04
CA VAL A 72 6.31 -9.01 -1.85
C VAL A 72 5.63 -8.80 -3.20
N ALA A 73 4.55 -8.04 -3.23
CA ALA A 73 3.81 -7.76 -4.45
C ALA A 73 4.46 -6.67 -5.33
N ALA A 74 5.37 -5.86 -4.78
CA ALA A 74 6.14 -4.86 -5.53
C ALA A 74 7.52 -5.38 -5.97
N ARG A 75 8.05 -6.42 -5.32
CA ARG A 75 9.35 -7.03 -5.68
C ARG A 75 9.34 -7.55 -7.12
N GLY A 76 10.47 -7.34 -7.80
CA GLY A 76 10.68 -7.72 -9.19
C GLY A 76 9.94 -6.84 -10.21
N LEU A 77 9.29 -5.75 -9.77
CA LEU A 77 8.62 -4.80 -10.64
C LEU A 77 9.40 -3.49 -10.72
N HIS A 78 9.56 -3.00 -11.95
CA HIS A 78 10.13 -1.68 -12.19
C HIS A 78 9.03 -0.63 -12.10
N ILE A 79 8.67 -0.27 -10.87
CA ILE A 79 7.76 0.84 -10.56
C ILE A 79 8.64 2.06 -10.27
N SER A 80 8.96 2.82 -11.30
CA SER A 80 9.81 4.02 -11.21
C SER A 80 8.99 5.25 -11.54
N ASP A 81 9.57 6.43 -11.30
CA ASP A 81 8.99 7.73 -11.69
C ASP A 81 7.68 8.07 -10.96
N VAL A 82 7.59 7.62 -9.70
CA VAL A 82 6.57 8.12 -8.77
C VAL A 82 7.11 9.35 -8.06
N THR A 83 6.26 10.36 -7.88
CA THR A 83 6.61 11.58 -7.16
C THR A 83 6.67 11.34 -5.66
N HIS A 84 5.76 10.49 -5.14
CA HIS A 84 5.59 10.28 -3.71
C HIS A 84 5.58 8.79 -3.35
N VAL A 85 6.22 8.47 -2.23
CA VAL A 85 6.14 7.18 -1.55
C VAL A 85 5.53 7.40 -0.17
N PHE A 86 4.46 6.68 0.13
CA PHE A 86 3.88 6.65 1.47
C PHE A 86 4.15 5.29 2.11
N ASN A 87 4.94 5.23 3.17
CA ASN A 87 5.06 4.06 4.02
C ASN A 87 3.94 4.12 5.06
N TYR A 88 2.76 3.57 4.72
CA TYR A 88 1.62 3.57 5.64
C TYR A 88 1.90 2.73 6.89
N ASP A 89 2.59 1.61 6.71
CA ASP A 89 3.21 0.84 7.79
C ASP A 89 4.73 0.92 7.60
N LEU A 90 5.50 1.13 8.67
CA LEU A 90 6.96 0.96 8.59
C LEU A 90 7.27 -0.53 8.32
N PRO A 91 8.23 -0.84 7.42
CA PRO A 91 8.58 -2.22 7.13
C PRO A 91 9.21 -2.91 8.35
N ASP A 92 9.09 -4.23 8.42
CA ASP A 92 9.75 -5.05 9.45
C ASP A 92 11.26 -5.14 9.21
N ASP A 93 11.69 -5.08 7.96
CA ASP A 93 13.10 -5.05 7.56
C ASP A 93 13.51 -3.64 7.09
N ARG A 94 14.61 -3.14 7.63
CA ARG A 94 15.23 -1.86 7.25
C ARG A 94 15.63 -1.79 5.77
N GLU A 95 15.98 -2.91 5.14
CA GLU A 95 16.33 -2.97 3.72
C GLU A 95 15.10 -2.70 2.85
N ASP A 96 13.93 -3.15 3.29
CA ASP A 96 12.67 -2.88 2.59
C ASP A 96 12.31 -1.40 2.63
N TYR A 97 12.69 -0.66 3.67
CA TYR A 97 12.55 0.80 3.69
C TYR A 97 13.27 1.44 2.49
N VAL A 98 14.53 1.07 2.27
CA VAL A 98 15.33 1.59 1.14
C VAL A 98 14.72 1.16 -0.20
N HIS A 99 14.22 -0.07 -0.31
CA HIS A 99 13.56 -0.55 -1.53
C HIS A 99 12.25 0.19 -1.86
N ARG A 100 11.50 0.60 -0.82
CA ARG A 100 10.27 1.37 -0.95
C ARG A 100 10.55 2.82 -1.35
N ILE A 101 11.42 3.53 -0.64
CA ILE A 101 11.73 4.92 -0.96
C ILE A 101 12.47 5.05 -2.29
N GLY A 102 13.21 4.01 -2.69
CA GLY A 102 13.89 3.95 -3.99
C GLY A 102 12.96 3.89 -5.20
N ARG A 103 11.64 4.07 -5.03
CA ARG A 103 10.67 4.25 -6.13
C ARG A 103 10.58 5.70 -6.60
N THR A 104 10.90 6.66 -5.73
CA THR A 104 10.92 8.10 -6.04
C THR A 104 12.34 8.64 -6.18
N GLY A 105 12.49 9.90 -6.61
CA GLY A 105 13.77 10.63 -6.59
C GLY A 105 14.85 10.07 -7.53
N ARG A 106 14.46 9.51 -8.68
CA ARG A 106 15.39 8.91 -9.67
C ARG A 106 15.71 9.89 -10.80
N ALA A 107 16.81 9.61 -11.52
CA ALA A 107 17.22 10.36 -12.71
C ALA A 107 17.46 11.87 -12.51
N GLY A 108 17.75 12.30 -11.28
CA GLY A 108 17.99 13.70 -10.95
C GLY A 108 16.73 14.47 -10.52
N GLU A 109 15.56 13.83 -10.57
CA GLU A 109 14.31 14.40 -10.07
C GLU A 109 14.24 14.36 -8.55
N SER A 110 13.53 15.33 -7.96
CA SER A 110 13.20 15.31 -6.54
C SER A 110 12.06 14.32 -6.26
N GLY A 111 12.09 13.73 -5.06
CA GLY A 111 11.08 12.77 -4.62
C GLY A 111 10.74 12.96 -3.16
N VAL A 112 9.49 12.70 -2.79
CA VAL A 112 9.01 12.79 -1.42
C VAL A 112 8.70 11.39 -0.88
N SER A 113 9.17 11.12 0.33
CA SER A 113 8.81 9.90 1.07
C SER A 113 8.30 10.27 2.45
N ILE A 114 7.07 9.86 2.76
CA ILE A 114 6.41 10.10 4.04
C ILE A 114 6.14 8.75 4.70
N SER A 115 6.47 8.63 5.98
CA SER A 115 6.33 7.38 6.72
C SER A 115 5.47 7.57 7.95
N PHE A 116 4.52 6.67 8.18
CA PHE A 116 3.71 6.67 9.39
C PHE A 116 4.27 5.68 10.39
N ALA A 117 4.44 6.15 11.62
CA ALA A 117 4.83 5.33 12.75
C ALA A 117 3.64 5.18 13.69
N CYS A 118 2.94 4.04 13.63
CA CYS A 118 1.92 3.67 14.60
C CYS A 118 2.54 2.88 15.77
N GLU A 119 1.76 2.64 16.82
CA GLU A 119 2.20 1.87 18.00
C GLU A 119 2.76 0.48 17.63
N GLU A 120 2.23 -0.14 16.57
CA GLU A 120 2.66 -1.48 16.13
C GLU A 120 4.04 -1.46 15.45
N TYR A 121 4.33 -0.47 14.60
CA TYR A 121 5.53 -0.47 13.75
C TYR A 121 6.57 0.59 14.13
N ALA A 122 6.29 1.49 15.08
CA ALA A 122 7.23 2.53 15.52
C ALA A 122 8.55 1.95 16.06
N MET A 123 8.51 0.73 16.62
CA MET A 123 9.71 0.04 17.11
C MET A 123 10.69 -0.37 16.00
N ASN A 124 10.27 -0.34 14.73
CA ASN A 124 11.13 -0.64 13.60
C ASN A 124 11.98 0.58 13.18
N LEU A 125 11.59 1.80 13.60
CA LEU A 125 12.24 3.04 13.21
C LEU A 125 13.74 3.11 13.57
N PRO A 126 14.20 2.72 14.78
CA PRO A 126 15.62 2.81 15.12
C PRO A 126 16.53 2.00 14.18
N ALA A 127 16.12 0.79 13.80
CA ALA A 127 16.88 -0.05 12.88
C ALA A 127 16.91 0.53 11.45
N ILE A 128 15.85 1.23 11.04
CA ILE A 128 15.79 1.95 9.76
C ILE A 128 16.75 3.14 9.79
N GLU A 129 16.69 3.99 10.82
CA GLU A 129 17.55 5.17 10.96
C GLU A 129 19.03 4.80 11.04
N GLU A 130 19.37 3.73 11.77
CA GLU A 130 20.73 3.19 11.81
C GLU A 130 21.20 2.75 10.42
N TYR A 131 20.34 2.11 9.64
CA TYR A 131 20.68 1.63 8.29
C TYR A 131 20.89 2.75 7.28
N ILE A 132 20.03 3.77 7.30
CA ILE A 132 20.15 4.92 6.39
C ILE A 132 21.19 5.95 6.87
N GLY A 133 21.66 5.82 8.11
CA GLY A 133 22.75 6.63 8.67
C GLY A 133 22.34 8.01 9.17
N HIS A 134 21.03 8.28 9.28
CA HIS A 134 20.50 9.54 9.81
C HIS A 134 19.08 9.34 10.37
N SER A 135 18.66 10.24 11.25
CA SER A 135 17.27 10.25 11.74
C SER A 135 16.29 10.77 10.69
N ILE A 136 15.07 10.25 10.74
CA ILE A 136 13.95 10.72 9.93
C ILE A 136 13.27 11.88 10.68
N PRO A 137 13.14 13.07 10.07
CA PRO A 137 12.47 14.19 10.71
C PRO A 137 11.02 13.85 11.07
N VAL A 138 10.62 14.19 12.29
CA VAL A 138 9.25 14.00 12.77
C VAL A 138 8.47 15.28 12.59
N SER A 139 7.35 15.20 11.90
CA SER A 139 6.36 16.28 11.81
C SER A 139 5.19 16.02 12.77
N GLN A 140 4.65 17.09 13.33
CA GLN A 140 3.37 17.04 14.03
C GLN A 140 2.24 17.37 13.05
N TYR A 141 1.04 16.87 13.33
CA TYR A 141 -0.17 17.20 12.59
C TYR A 141 -1.26 17.64 13.57
N GLU A 142 -2.10 18.56 13.12
CA GLU A 142 -3.27 19.02 13.88
C GLU A 142 -4.39 17.98 13.70
N THR A 143 -4.80 17.33 14.80
CA THR A 143 -5.78 16.23 14.73
C THR A 143 -7.16 16.75 14.29
N GLU A 144 -7.49 17.98 14.66
CA GLU A 144 -8.72 18.68 14.35
C GLU A 144 -8.83 19.09 12.87
N ALA A 145 -7.70 19.11 12.14
CA ALA A 145 -7.64 19.44 10.73
C ALA A 145 -7.75 18.20 9.81
N LEU A 146 -7.84 16.99 10.38
CA LEU A 146 -7.93 15.77 9.59
C LEU A 146 -9.24 15.69 8.82
N LEU A 147 -9.15 15.29 7.55
CA LEU A 147 -10.32 15.07 6.70
C LEU A 147 -11.25 13.99 7.26
N GLU A 148 -12.55 14.20 7.06
CA GLU A 148 -13.55 13.15 7.31
C GLU A 148 -13.39 12.00 6.32
N LEU A 149 -13.62 10.78 6.79
CA LEU A 149 -13.43 9.59 5.97
C LEU A 149 -14.71 9.16 5.27
N PRO A 150 -14.66 8.83 3.96
CA PRO A 150 -15.78 8.19 3.29
C PRO A 150 -15.99 6.78 3.84
N LYS A 151 -17.18 6.21 3.61
CA LYS A 151 -17.42 4.78 3.90
C LYS A 151 -16.60 3.94 2.91
N PRO A 152 -15.67 3.09 3.38
CA PRO A 152 -14.75 2.41 2.47
C PRO A 152 -15.47 1.35 1.63
N TYR A 153 -15.04 1.22 0.39
CA TYR A 153 -15.39 0.07 -0.42
C TYR A 153 -14.76 -1.20 0.15
N ARG A 154 -15.52 -2.29 0.12
CA ARG A 154 -15.05 -3.61 0.58
C ARG A 154 -15.02 -4.56 -0.59
N LEU A 155 -13.87 -5.19 -0.81
CA LEU A 155 -13.77 -6.28 -1.79
C LEU A 155 -14.64 -7.45 -1.31
N LYS A 156 -15.58 -7.88 -2.17
CA LYS A 156 -16.36 -9.09 -1.91
C LYS A 156 -15.43 -10.30 -1.99
N ARG A 157 -15.11 -10.92 -0.86
CA ARG A 157 -14.41 -12.21 -0.84
C ARG A 157 -15.35 -13.27 -1.40
N ALA A 158 -14.90 -14.03 -2.40
CA ALA A 158 -15.64 -15.20 -2.84
C ALA A 158 -15.72 -16.19 -1.68
N VAL A 159 -16.92 -16.50 -1.21
CA VAL A 159 -17.13 -17.56 -0.22
C VAL A 159 -16.78 -18.88 -0.91
N PRO A 160 -15.84 -19.69 -0.40
CA PRO A 160 -15.59 -21.01 -0.96
C PRO A 160 -16.89 -21.82 -0.88
N PRO A 161 -17.31 -22.52 -1.95
CA PRO A 161 -18.50 -23.36 -1.86
C PRO A 161 -18.30 -24.38 -0.74
N GLN A 162 -19.20 -24.38 0.25
CA GLN A 162 -19.24 -25.39 1.31
C GLN A 162 -19.31 -26.77 0.64
N GLY A 163 -18.29 -27.59 0.87
CA GLY A 163 -18.26 -28.96 0.35
C GLY A 163 -19.48 -29.74 0.84
N HIS A 164 -20.31 -30.19 -0.08
CA HIS A 164 -21.32 -31.21 0.20
C HIS A 164 -20.60 -32.49 0.63
N THR A 165 -20.58 -32.76 1.92
CA THR A 165 -20.18 -34.05 2.49
C THR A 165 -21.14 -35.12 1.96
N ARG A 166 -20.74 -35.83 0.90
CA ARG A 166 -21.45 -37.05 0.46
C ARG A 166 -21.24 -38.14 1.51
N HIS A 167 -22.24 -38.34 2.37
CA HIS A 167 -22.35 -39.53 3.19
C HIS A 167 -22.42 -40.76 2.26
N ARG A 168 -21.33 -41.51 2.19
CA ARG A 168 -21.27 -42.80 1.51
C ARG A 168 -21.77 -43.85 2.50
N SER A 169 -23.05 -44.19 2.42
CA SER A 169 -23.64 -45.30 3.18
C SER A 169 -23.02 -46.61 2.70
N TYR A 170 -22.31 -47.30 3.60
CA TYR A 170 -21.86 -48.67 3.37
C TYR A 170 -23.08 -49.58 3.34
N HIS A 171 -23.31 -50.25 2.21
CA HIS A 171 -24.22 -51.39 2.12
C HIS A 171 -23.39 -52.67 2.20
N THR A 172 -23.52 -53.36 3.33
CA THR A 172 -23.05 -54.72 3.56
C THR A 172 -23.96 -55.68 2.79
N LYS A 173 -23.36 -56.60 2.02
CA LYS A 173 -23.92 -57.91 1.72
C LYS A 173 -22.79 -58.93 1.82
#